data_AF-A0A6J6XM41-F1
#
_entry.id   AF-A0A6J6XM41-F1
#
_cell.length_a   1.000
_cell.length_b   1.000
_cell.length_c   1.000
_cell.angle_alpha   90.00
_cell.angle_beta   90.00
_cell.angle_gamma   90.00
#
_symmetry.space_group_name_H-M   'P 1'
#
loop_
_entity.id
_entity.type
_entity.pdbx_description
1 polymer ?
#
loop_
_entity_poly.entity_id
_entity_poly.type
_entity_poly.pdbx_seq_one_letter_code
_entity_poly.pdbx_strand_id
1 'polypeptide(L)'
;MRPPETVAESKDASMISKFAMICAVYERGDLLIRLGNACSRNSLVEKEMISHILDLGKLLSRRNARTQRQLNRATKVIRLFHPRVHAHILH
;
A
#
# COMPACT_ATOMS: atom_id res chain seq x y z
N MET A 1 -8.21 3.15 9.66
CA MET A 1 -7.07 2.33 10.15
C MET A 1 -6.20 3.19 11.05
N ARG A 2 -5.64 2.62 12.14
CA ARG A 2 -4.63 3.34 12.94
C ARG A 2 -3.39 3.64 12.09
N PRO A 3 -2.62 4.70 12.38
CA PRO A 3 -1.36 4.95 11.69
C PRO A 3 -0.40 3.76 11.89
N PRO A 4 0.33 3.34 10.84
CA PRO A 4 1.28 2.23 10.94
C PRO A 4 2.38 2.49 11.97
N GLU A 5 2.73 3.76 12.21
CA GLU A 5 3.70 4.16 13.23
C GLU A 5 3.20 3.80 14.64
N THR A 6 1.94 4.09 14.94
CA THR A 6 1.32 3.78 16.24
C THR A 6 1.18 2.28 16.46
N VAL A 7 0.97 1.51 15.38
CA VAL A 7 0.93 0.04 15.45
C VAL A 7 2.32 -0.53 15.73
N ALA A 8 3.37 0.01 15.10
CA ALA A 8 4.73 -0.39 15.37
C ALA A 8 5.17 -0.04 16.81
N GLU A 9 4.71 1.08 17.36
CA GLU A 9 4.97 1.49 18.76
C GLU A 9 4.34 0.56 19.80
N SER A 10 3.26 -0.15 19.45
CA SER A 10 2.60 -1.12 20.36
C SER A 10 3.50 -2.29 20.74
N LYS A 11 4.57 -2.56 19.96
CA LYS A 11 5.52 -3.67 20.15
C LYS A 11 4.89 -5.07 20.20
N ASP A 12 3.62 -5.18 19.81
CA ASP A 12 2.90 -6.45 19.76
C ASP A 12 2.98 -7.05 18.35
N ALA A 13 3.73 -8.14 18.23
CA ALA A 13 3.90 -8.88 16.97
C ALA A 13 2.56 -9.36 16.38
N SER A 14 1.56 -9.68 17.22
CA SER A 14 0.21 -10.07 16.77
C SER A 14 -0.50 -8.89 16.11
N MET A 15 -0.44 -7.70 16.72
CA MET A 15 -1.04 -6.49 16.14
C MET A 15 -0.34 -6.09 14.84
N ILE A 16 1.00 -6.14 14.79
CA ILE A 16 1.77 -5.83 13.58
C ILE A 16 1.40 -6.80 12.45
N SER A 17 1.33 -8.09 12.74
CA SER A 17 0.97 -9.13 11.76
C SER A 17 -0.46 -8.95 11.23
N LYS A 18 -1.44 -8.71 12.12
CA LYS A 18 -2.83 -8.43 11.73
C LYS A 18 -2.93 -7.19 10.85
N PHE A 19 -2.23 -6.12 11.22
CA PHE A 19 -2.22 -4.90 10.43
C PHE A 19 -1.59 -5.12 9.05
N ALA A 20 -0.44 -5.81 8.99
CA ALA A 20 0.21 -6.16 7.74
C ALA A 20 -0.69 -7.01 6.83
N MET A 21 -1.40 -7.99 7.41
CA MET A 21 -2.36 -8.82 6.68
C MET A 21 -3.51 -7.99 6.09
N ILE A 22 -4.11 -7.08 6.88
CA ILE A 22 -5.16 -6.18 6.38
C ILE A 22 -4.61 -5.30 5.25
N CYS A 23 -3.42 -4.72 5.41
CA CYS A 23 -2.82 -3.92 4.35
C CYS A 23 -2.54 -4.74 3.08
N ALA A 24 -2.14 -6.00 3.21
CA ALA A 24 -1.92 -6.88 2.07
C ALA A 24 -3.23 -7.19 1.33
N VAL A 25 -4.30 -7.52 2.06
CA VAL A 25 -5.63 -7.81 1.50
C VAL A 25 -6.21 -6.61 0.75
N TYR A 26 -6.06 -5.40 1.30
CA TYR A 26 -6.51 -4.15 0.67
C TYR A 26 -5.46 -3.53 -0.27
N GLU A 27 -4.40 -4.26 -0.59
CA GLU A 27 -3.34 -3.83 -1.51
C GLU A 27 -2.68 -2.48 -1.12
N ARG A 28 -2.67 -2.12 0.16
CA ARG A 28 -2.10 -0.88 0.71
C ARG A 28 -0.58 -0.99 0.89
N GLY A 29 0.14 -1.08 -0.24
CA GLY A 29 1.61 -1.18 -0.25
C GLY A 29 2.32 -0.01 0.43
N ASP A 30 1.74 1.20 0.38
CA ASP A 30 2.25 2.40 1.06
C ASP A 30 2.29 2.23 2.59
N LEU A 31 1.21 1.66 3.15
CA LEU A 31 1.08 1.42 4.58
C LEU A 31 2.02 0.32 5.08
N LEU A 32 2.23 -0.73 4.27
CA LEU A 32 3.21 -1.77 4.57
C LEU A 32 4.64 -1.23 4.61
N ILE A 33 5.01 -0.36 3.66
CA ILE A 33 6.34 0.26 3.65
C ILE A 33 6.54 1.13 4.91
N ARG A 34 5.54 1.94 5.25
CA ARG A 34 5.57 2.77 6.47
C ARG A 34 5.65 1.93 7.74
N LEU A 35 4.88 0.84 7.82
CA LEU A 35 4.92 -0.12 8.92
C LEU A 35 6.30 -0.74 9.06
N GLY A 36 6.87 -1.27 7.98
CA GLY A 36 8.21 -1.87 7.99
C GLY A 36 9.29 -0.89 8.44
N ASN A 37 9.24 0.36 7.97
CA ASN A 37 10.17 1.43 8.38
C ASN A 37 9.96 1.91 9.84
N ALA A 38 8.75 1.76 10.38
CA ALA A 38 8.48 2.03 11.78
C ALA A 38 8.97 0.87 12.66
N CYS A 39 8.73 -0.37 12.23
CA CYS A 39 9.23 -1.58 12.90
C CYS A 39 10.77 -1.66 12.88
N SER A 40 11.44 -1.21 11.81
CA SER A 40 12.91 -1.21 11.74
C SER A 40 13.58 -0.29 12.76
N ARG A 41 12.84 0.68 13.30
CA ARG A 41 13.31 1.55 14.40
C ARG A 41 13.16 0.88 15.77
N ASN A 42 12.46 -0.26 15.85
CA ASN A 42 12.20 -1.01 17.07
C ASN A 42 12.99 -2.33 17.06
N SER A 43 13.91 -2.49 18.02
CA SER A 43 14.81 -3.67 18.11
C SER A 43 14.14 -4.98 18.54
N LEU A 44 12.87 -4.93 18.96
CA LEU A 44 12.12 -6.08 19.46
C LEU A 44 11.43 -6.89 18.35
N VAL A 45 11.40 -6.38 17.13
CA VAL A 45 10.75 -7.03 16.00
C VAL A 45 11.79 -7.80 15.20
N GLU A 46 11.49 -9.04 14.83
CA GLU A 46 12.38 -9.86 14.03
C GLU A 46 12.69 -9.20 12.68
N LYS A 47 13.99 -9.14 12.34
CA LYS A 47 14.48 -8.51 11.11
C LYS A 47 13.88 -9.16 9.86
N GLU A 48 13.68 -10.47 9.89
CA GLU A 48 13.08 -11.22 8.79
C GLU A 48 11.64 -10.79 8.53
N MET A 49 10.83 -10.67 9.58
CA MET A 49 9.45 -10.18 9.48
C MET A 49 9.40 -8.76 8.90
N ILE A 50 10.30 -7.88 9.32
CA ILE A 50 10.41 -6.51 8.78
C ILE A 50 10.74 -6.55 7.28
N SER A 51 11.70 -7.40 6.86
CA SER A 51 12.07 -7.55 5.45
C SER A 51 10.87 -8.02 4.62
N HIS A 52 10.15 -9.05 5.07
CA HIS A 52 8.96 -9.55 4.38
C HIS A 52 7.87 -8.48 4.23
N ILE A 53 7.61 -7.70 5.28
CA ILE A 53 6.65 -6.59 5.24
C ILE A 53 7.07 -5.54 4.20
N LEU A 54 8.35 -5.15 4.19
CA LEU A 54 8.88 -4.16 3.25
C LEU A 54 8.84 -4.65 1.81
N ASP A 55 9.22 -5.90 1.56
CA ASP A 55 9.28 -6.44 0.21
C ASP A 55 7.89 -6.65 -0.37
N LEU A 56 6.94 -7.12 0.43
CA LEU A 56 5.53 -7.17 0.06
C LEU A 56 4.98 -5.77 -0.24
N GLY A 57 5.28 -4.79 0.62
CA GLY A 57 4.86 -3.40 0.44
C GLY A 57 5.39 -2.80 -0.87
N LYS A 58 6.67 -3.02 -1.19
CA LYS A 58 7.28 -2.59 -2.46
C LYS A 58 6.64 -3.27 -3.67
N LEU A 59 6.39 -4.58 -3.59
CA LEU A 59 5.75 -5.35 -4.66
C LEU A 59 4.36 -4.80 -4.97
N LEU A 60 3.52 -4.65 -3.94
CA LEU A 60 2.16 -4.12 -4.07
C LEU A 60 2.18 -2.68 -4.59
N SER A 61 3.04 -1.82 -4.05
CA SER A 61 3.17 -0.43 -4.51
C SER A 61 3.55 -0.34 -5.99
N ARG A 62 4.52 -1.16 -6.45
CA ARG A 62 4.91 -1.23 -7.88
C ARG A 62 3.77 -1.74 -8.75
N ARG A 63 3.06 -2.77 -8.31
CA ARG A 63 1.91 -3.32 -9.04
C ARG A 63 0.80 -2.29 -9.18
N ASN A 64 0.43 -1.62 -8.09
CA ASN A 64 -0.61 -0.59 -8.08
C ASN A 64 -0.23 0.59 -8.97
N ALA A 65 1.02 1.03 -8.93
CA ALA A 65 1.51 2.08 -9.83
C ALA A 65 1.41 1.67 -11.30
N ARG A 66 1.67 0.39 -11.63
CA ARG A 66 1.49 -0.14 -12.99
C ARG A 66 0.02 -0.16 -13.40
N THR A 67 -0.86 -0.66 -12.54
CA THR A 67 -2.31 -0.68 -12.79
C THR A 67 -2.84 0.75 -12.99
N GLN A 68 -2.45 1.70 -12.13
CA GLN A 68 -2.85 3.09 -12.28
C GLN A 68 -2.38 3.69 -13.61
N ARG A 69 -1.16 3.38 -14.05
CA ARG A 69 -0.67 3.84 -15.37
C ARG A 69 -1.49 3.24 -16.51
N GLN A 70 -1.88 1.97 -16.42
CA GLN A 70 -2.73 1.32 -17.43
C GLN A 70 -4.13 1.96 -17.47
N LEU A 71 -4.75 2.17 -16.31
CA LEU A 71 -6.03 2.87 -16.21
C LEU A 71 -5.94 4.27 -16.79
N ASN A 72 -4.92 5.06 -16.43
CA ASN A 72 -4.71 6.39 -16.97
C ASN A 72 -4.57 6.40 -18.50
N ARG A 73 -3.90 5.38 -19.08
CA ARG A 73 -3.81 5.22 -20.54
C ARG A 73 -5.16 4.89 -21.15
N ALA A 74 -5.91 3.95 -20.57
CA ALA A 74 -7.25 3.58 -21.04
C ALA A 74 -8.20 4.79 -20.99
N THR A 75 -8.20 5.54 -19.89
CA THR A 75 -8.99 6.77 -19.75
C THR A 75 -8.62 7.80 -20.82
N LYS A 76 -7.33 7.98 -21.13
CA LYS A 76 -6.90 8.87 -22.23
C LYS A 76 -7.46 8.42 -23.58
N VAL A 77 -7.44 7.13 -23.88
CA VAL A 77 -8.01 6.58 -25.13
C VAL A 77 -9.51 6.82 -25.18
N ILE A 78 -10.25 6.48 -24.12
CA ILE A 78 -11.70 6.72 -24.04
C ILE A 78 -12.03 8.20 -24.27
N ARG A 79 -11.23 9.12 -23.72
CA ARG A 79 -11.40 10.57 -23.93
C ARG A 79 -11.24 11.01 -25.39
N LEU A 80 -10.42 10.34 -26.19
CA LEU A 80 -10.28 10.65 -27.61
C LEU A 80 -11.55 10.32 -28.41
N PHE A 81 -12.25 9.24 -28.02
CA PHE A 81 -13.46 8.80 -28.71
C PHE A 81 -14.75 9.40 -28.11
N HIS A 82 -14.73 9.81 -26.84
CA HIS A 82 -15.87 10.45 -26.18
C HIS A 82 -15.47 11.70 -25.38
N PRO A 83 -15.32 12.87 -26.04
CA PRO A 83 -14.89 14.11 -25.39
C PRO A 83 -15.90 14.66 -24.36
N ARG A 84 -17.17 14.24 -24.39
CA ARG A 84 -18.23 14.68 -23.46
C ARG A 84 -18.25 13.93 -22.11
N VAL A 85 -17.41 12.91 -21.89
CA VAL A 85 -17.35 12.15 -20.62
C VAL A 85 -16.58 12.90 -19.51
N HIS A 86 -16.30 14.19 -19.74
CA HIS A 86 -15.64 15.08 -18.79
C HIS A 86 -16.37 15.20 -17.44
N ALA A 87 -17.70 15.04 -17.42
CA ALA A 87 -18.52 15.26 -16.23
C ALA A 87 -18.68 14.03 -15.30
N HIS A 88 -18.51 12.81 -15.82
CA HIS A 88 -18.85 11.59 -15.05
C HIS A 88 -17.66 10.79 -14.52
N ILE A 89 -16.45 10.95 -15.07
CA ILE A 89 -15.24 10.20 -14.62
C ILE A 89 -14.52 10.89 -13.44
N LEU A 90 -14.98 12.08 -13.04
CA LEU A 90 -14.39 12.85 -11.93
C LEU A 90 -15.04 12.56 -10.56
N HIS A 91 -16.02 11.65 -10.50
CA HIS A 91 -16.70 11.23 -9.27
C HIS A 91 -16.27 9.84 -8.83
#